data_AF-A0A968NRU1-F1
#
_entry.id   AF-A0A968NRU1-F1
#
_cell.length_a   1.000
_cell.length_b   1.000
_cell.length_c   1.000
_cell.angle_alpha   90.00
_cell.angle_beta   90.00
_cell.angle_gamma   90.00
#
_symmetry.space_group_name_H-M   'P 1'
#
loop_
_entity.id
_entity.type
_entity.pdbx_description
1 polymer ?
#
loop_
_entity_poly.entity_id
_entity_poly.type
_entity_poly.pdbx_seq_one_letter_code
_entity_poly.pdbx_strand_id
1 'polypeptide(L)'
;MFNDRDFLAAHGSLPLSDRVRNTTDPRWRGDRYPEGFPTDPNQQTIIHEADFFKFRGRGLIQTTFRSAYRHLIEYIRDNAIAHPVLEDYRRRWTGQNSDRIATMTTNANWDRLFLETDWIVPVLGVRLHSRHSGNYLNMPLDAAVLNGSDRGSIYFVGRRISGSPRYGRLFRQRVMQMLNALGNGATP
;
A
#
# COMPACT_ATOMS: atom_id res chain seq x y z
N MET A 1 -7.93 8.12 -15.86
CA MET A 1 -8.78 7.11 -15.18
C MET A 1 -10.25 7.20 -15.60
N PHE A 2 -10.97 8.32 -15.45
CA PHE A 2 -12.38 8.39 -15.90
C PHE A 2 -12.59 8.35 -17.43
N ASN A 3 -11.51 8.32 -18.21
CA ASN A 3 -11.49 8.05 -19.66
C ASN A 3 -10.98 6.62 -19.98
N ASP A 4 -10.63 5.83 -18.95
CA ASP A 4 -10.09 4.48 -19.12
C ASP A 4 -11.23 3.48 -19.33
N ARG A 5 -11.10 2.65 -20.37
CA ARG A 5 -12.15 1.71 -20.77
C ARG A 5 -12.39 0.64 -19.72
N ASP A 6 -11.34 0.05 -19.15
CA ASP A 6 -11.48 -0.99 -18.13
C ASP A 6 -12.06 -0.41 -16.84
N PHE A 7 -11.68 0.82 -16.48
CA PHE A 7 -12.22 1.53 -15.32
C PHE A 7 -13.72 1.78 -15.47
N LEU A 8 -14.14 2.33 -16.60
CA LEU A 8 -15.54 2.63 -16.88
C LEU A 8 -16.38 1.35 -17.06
N ALA A 9 -15.80 0.27 -17.56
CA ALA A 9 -16.47 -1.01 -17.65
C ALA A 9 -16.71 -1.63 -16.26
N ALA A 10 -15.75 -1.50 -15.34
CA ALA A 10 -15.86 -2.05 -13.99
C ALA A 10 -16.75 -1.21 -13.05
N HIS A 11 -16.65 0.12 -13.14
CA HIS A 11 -17.17 1.04 -12.12
C HIS A 11 -18.20 2.04 -12.65
N GLY A 12 -18.46 2.04 -13.96
CA GLY A 12 -19.30 3.03 -14.62
C GLY A 12 -20.80 2.94 -14.31
N SER A 13 -21.24 1.89 -13.60
CA SER A 13 -22.61 1.78 -13.07
C SER A 13 -22.78 2.44 -11.69
N LEU A 14 -21.68 2.85 -11.04
CA LEU A 14 -21.73 3.48 -9.72
C LEU A 14 -22.28 4.91 -9.80
N PRO A 15 -22.91 5.40 -8.71
CA PRO A 15 -23.33 6.78 -8.58
C PRO A 15 -22.24 7.79 -8.98
N LEU A 16 -22.68 8.91 -9.55
CA LEU A 16 -21.85 9.99 -10.09
C LEU A 16 -21.05 9.63 -11.35
N SER A 17 -21.16 8.40 -11.89
CA SER A 17 -20.49 8.06 -13.15
C SER A 17 -20.84 9.01 -14.28
N ASP A 18 -22.11 9.42 -14.44
CA ASP A 18 -22.52 10.31 -15.53
C ASP A 18 -21.89 11.70 -15.46
N ARG A 19 -21.42 12.12 -14.27
CA ARG A 19 -20.77 13.42 -14.06
C ARG A 19 -19.27 13.41 -14.39
N VAL A 20 -18.63 12.24 -14.34
CA VAL A 20 -17.16 12.12 -14.48
C VAL A 20 -16.72 11.26 -15.66
N ARG A 21 -17.61 10.41 -16.18
CA ARG A 21 -17.33 9.57 -17.35
C ARG A 21 -16.89 10.42 -18.51
N ASN A 22 -15.75 10.06 -19.11
CA ASN A 22 -15.12 10.77 -20.21
C ASN A 22 -14.86 12.27 -19.94
N THR A 23 -14.69 12.65 -18.67
CA THR A 23 -14.46 14.05 -18.31
C THR A 23 -13.13 14.58 -18.83
N THR A 24 -13.14 15.85 -19.25
CA THR A 24 -11.96 16.64 -19.59
C THR A 24 -11.52 17.57 -18.45
N ASP A 25 -12.23 17.54 -17.32
CA ASP A 25 -11.95 18.41 -16.17
C ASP A 25 -10.54 18.13 -15.62
N PRO A 26 -9.61 19.11 -15.69
CA PRO A 26 -8.22 18.92 -15.29
C PRO A 26 -8.08 18.76 -13.77
N ARG A 27 -9.08 19.12 -12.96
CA ARG A 27 -9.03 18.97 -11.50
C ARG A 27 -8.85 17.52 -11.07
N TRP A 28 -9.36 16.56 -11.85
CA TRP A 28 -9.15 15.12 -11.62
C TRP A 28 -7.71 14.66 -11.85
N ARG A 29 -6.83 15.52 -12.37
CA ARG A 29 -5.38 15.31 -12.49
C ARG A 29 -4.58 16.09 -11.44
N GLY A 30 -5.24 16.96 -10.68
CA GLY A 30 -4.62 17.84 -9.69
C GLY A 30 -4.48 17.20 -8.31
N ASP A 31 -4.03 18.02 -7.37
CA ASP A 31 -3.83 17.70 -5.96
C ASP A 31 -5.00 18.12 -5.06
N ARG A 32 -6.02 18.77 -5.63
CA ARG A 32 -7.22 19.23 -4.92
C ARG A 32 -8.43 18.38 -5.29
N TYR A 33 -9.16 17.94 -4.27
CA TYR A 33 -10.44 17.27 -4.46
C TYR A 33 -11.45 18.24 -5.10
N PRO A 34 -12.14 17.90 -6.19
CA PRO A 34 -13.04 18.82 -6.88
C PRO A 34 -14.26 19.20 -6.03
N GLU A 35 -14.60 20.49 -6.00
CA GLU A 35 -15.81 21.00 -5.33
C GLU A 35 -17.10 20.41 -5.94
N GLY A 36 -18.14 20.25 -5.12
CA GLY A 36 -19.44 19.73 -5.55
C GLY A 36 -19.50 18.20 -5.71
N PHE A 37 -18.49 17.50 -5.21
CA PHE A 37 -18.46 16.04 -5.07
C PHE A 37 -18.43 15.65 -3.58
N PRO A 38 -19.05 14.52 -3.22
CA PRO A 38 -19.14 14.10 -1.83
C PRO A 38 -17.80 13.62 -1.29
N THR A 39 -17.48 14.03 -0.06
CA THR A 39 -16.27 13.63 0.66
C THR A 39 -16.52 12.56 1.71
N ASP A 40 -17.78 12.15 1.91
CA ASP A 40 -18.15 11.10 2.86
C ASP A 40 -17.63 9.74 2.37
N PRO A 41 -16.68 9.11 3.10
CA PRO A 41 -16.06 7.87 2.69
C PRO A 41 -17.00 6.66 2.71
N ASN A 42 -18.18 6.79 3.32
CA ASN A 42 -19.16 5.70 3.38
C ASN A 42 -20.04 5.62 2.12
N GLN A 43 -19.94 6.61 1.22
CA GLN A 43 -20.66 6.55 -0.04
C GLN A 43 -19.95 5.63 -1.03
N GLN A 44 -20.70 4.78 -1.72
CA GLN A 44 -20.16 3.94 -2.79
C GLN A 44 -20.37 4.62 -4.13
N THR A 45 -19.47 5.55 -4.49
CA THR A 45 -19.50 6.27 -5.78
C THR A 45 -18.30 5.90 -6.62
N ILE A 46 -18.36 6.17 -7.93
CA ILE A 46 -17.24 5.94 -8.86
C ILE A 46 -15.93 6.62 -8.43
N ILE A 47 -16.01 7.68 -7.64
CA ILE A 47 -14.88 8.48 -7.17
C ILE A 47 -14.09 7.72 -6.10
N HIS A 48 -14.75 6.90 -5.30
CA HIS A 48 -14.12 6.05 -4.29
C HIS A 48 -13.29 4.92 -4.92
N GLU A 49 -13.57 4.61 -6.19
CA GLU A 49 -12.78 3.65 -6.96
C GLU A 49 -11.56 4.27 -7.64
N ALA A 50 -11.43 5.60 -7.54
CA ALA A 50 -10.30 6.32 -8.05
C ALA A 50 -9.01 6.01 -7.31
N ASP A 51 -7.88 6.05 -8.03
CA ASP A 51 -6.57 5.70 -7.47
C ASP A 51 -6.23 6.44 -6.17
N PHE A 52 -6.54 7.74 -6.09
CA PHE A 52 -6.25 8.56 -4.91
C PHE A 52 -7.04 8.13 -3.66
N PHE A 53 -8.20 7.47 -3.82
CA PHE A 53 -9.01 6.96 -2.71
C PHE A 53 -8.77 5.47 -2.48
N LYS A 54 -8.89 4.68 -3.55
CA LYS A 54 -8.76 3.22 -3.54
C LYS A 54 -7.38 2.78 -3.07
N PHE A 55 -6.31 3.47 -3.45
CA PHE A 55 -4.93 3.12 -3.07
C PHE A 55 -4.39 3.97 -1.92
N ARG A 56 -5.26 4.34 -0.96
CA ARG A 56 -4.85 4.93 0.33
C ARG A 56 -4.01 3.96 1.17
N GLY A 57 -3.39 4.48 2.22
CA GLY A 57 -2.61 3.69 3.18
C GLY A 57 -3.42 2.59 3.87
N ARG A 58 -2.93 1.36 3.80
CA ARG A 58 -3.46 0.21 4.56
C ARG A 58 -2.36 -0.65 5.18
N GLY A 59 -2.72 -1.37 6.24
CA GLY A 59 -1.84 -2.34 6.90
C GLY A 59 -0.68 -1.71 7.67
N LEU A 60 0.30 -2.55 8.01
CA LEU A 60 1.37 -2.25 8.97
C LEU A 60 2.32 -1.13 8.54
N ILE A 61 2.55 -0.99 7.22
CA ILE A 61 3.46 0.02 6.66
C ILE A 61 2.72 1.08 5.84
N GLN A 62 1.39 1.17 5.97
CA GLN A 62 0.57 2.10 5.19
C GLN A 62 0.85 1.97 3.68
N THR A 63 0.70 0.75 3.13
CA THR A 63 0.86 0.51 1.70
C THR A 63 -0.03 1.47 0.92
N THR A 64 0.58 2.33 0.11
CA THR A 64 -0.05 3.48 -0.56
C THR A 64 0.39 3.57 -2.01
N PHE A 65 -0.47 4.14 -2.86
CA PHE A 65 -0.32 4.30 -4.30
C PHE A 65 -0.42 3.01 -5.11
N ARG A 66 -0.95 3.16 -6.33
CA ARG A 66 -1.13 2.05 -7.30
C ARG A 66 0.13 1.20 -7.45
N SER A 67 1.31 1.82 -7.52
CA SER A 67 2.58 1.11 -7.72
C SER A 67 2.87 0.07 -6.63
N ALA A 68 2.58 0.38 -5.36
CA ALA A 68 2.79 -0.57 -4.26
C ALA A 68 1.73 -1.68 -4.25
N TYR A 69 0.47 -1.33 -4.53
CA TYR A 69 -0.62 -2.31 -4.66
C TYR A 69 -0.41 -3.25 -5.85
N ARG A 70 0.21 -2.79 -6.94
CA ARG A 70 0.56 -3.61 -8.09
C ARG A 70 1.48 -4.78 -7.72
N HIS A 71 2.44 -4.56 -6.83
CA HIS A 71 3.30 -5.65 -6.33
C HIS A 71 2.51 -6.69 -5.53
N LEU A 72 1.49 -6.28 -4.77
CA LEU A 72 0.58 -7.21 -4.09
C LEU A 72 -0.23 -8.02 -5.10
N ILE A 73 -0.76 -7.37 -6.14
CA ILE A 73 -1.48 -8.06 -7.22
C ILE A 73 -0.62 -9.14 -7.85
N GLU A 74 0.59 -8.76 -8.28
CA GLU A 74 1.56 -9.67 -8.91
C GLU A 74 1.84 -10.86 -8.01
N TYR A 75 2.14 -10.61 -6.73
CA TYR A 75 2.44 -11.68 -5.79
C TYR A 75 1.24 -12.62 -5.56
N ILE A 76 0.05 -12.09 -5.30
CA ILE A 76 -1.15 -12.90 -5.05
C ILE A 76 -1.54 -13.69 -6.30
N ARG A 77 -1.43 -13.10 -7.49
CA ARG A 77 -1.72 -13.76 -8.77
C ARG A 77 -0.75 -14.91 -9.03
N ASP A 78 0.53 -14.69 -8.78
CA ASP A 78 1.60 -15.60 -9.21
C ASP A 78 1.95 -16.68 -8.16
N ASN A 79 1.43 -16.58 -6.93
CA ASN A 79 1.73 -17.51 -5.85
C ASN A 79 0.46 -18.10 -5.25
N ALA A 80 0.42 -19.43 -5.13
CA ALA A 80 -0.61 -20.10 -4.34
C ALA A 80 -0.38 -19.79 -2.85
N ILE A 81 -1.41 -19.28 -2.18
CA ILE A 81 -1.39 -18.96 -0.76
C ILE A 81 -2.59 -19.67 -0.12
N ALA A 82 -2.34 -20.46 0.91
CA ALA A 82 -3.37 -21.25 1.59
C ALA A 82 -4.29 -20.35 2.44
N HIS A 83 -5.19 -19.62 1.78
CA HIS A 83 -6.23 -18.82 2.41
C HIS A 83 -7.39 -18.61 1.42
N PRO A 84 -8.66 -18.88 1.81
CA PRO A 84 -9.79 -18.90 0.87
C PRO A 84 -10.02 -17.57 0.14
N VAL A 85 -9.86 -16.43 0.83
CA VAL A 85 -9.97 -15.09 0.22
C VAL A 85 -8.88 -14.88 -0.84
N LEU A 86 -7.64 -15.26 -0.55
CA LEU A 86 -6.52 -15.07 -1.48
C LEU A 86 -6.63 -15.99 -2.69
N GLU A 87 -7.08 -17.22 -2.49
CA GLU A 87 -7.32 -18.16 -3.58
C GLU A 87 -8.48 -17.70 -4.49
N ASP A 88 -9.52 -17.07 -3.94
CA ASP A 88 -10.57 -16.43 -4.72
C ASP A 88 -10.03 -15.28 -5.59
N TYR A 89 -9.28 -14.34 -5.02
CA TYR A 89 -8.66 -13.26 -5.80
C TYR A 89 -7.66 -13.78 -6.84
N ARG A 90 -6.81 -14.75 -6.47
CA ARG A 90 -5.84 -15.36 -7.38
C ARG A 90 -6.52 -15.97 -8.60
N ARG A 91 -7.60 -16.75 -8.39
CA ARG A 91 -8.39 -17.34 -9.48
C ARG A 91 -8.99 -16.27 -10.39
N ARG A 92 -9.57 -15.21 -9.81
CA ARG A 92 -10.11 -14.08 -10.58
C ARG A 92 -9.04 -13.33 -11.38
N TRP A 93 -7.82 -13.24 -10.87
CA TRP A 93 -6.72 -12.47 -11.47
C TRP A 93 -5.84 -13.27 -12.44
N THR A 94 -5.99 -14.60 -12.46
CA THR A 94 -5.21 -15.48 -13.34
C THR A 94 -5.41 -15.09 -14.81
N GLY A 95 -4.31 -14.99 -15.55
CA GLY A 95 -4.31 -14.60 -16.96
C GLY A 95 -4.55 -13.09 -17.21
N GLN A 96 -4.67 -12.27 -16.17
CA GLN A 96 -4.86 -10.82 -16.31
C GLN A 96 -3.59 -10.03 -15.99
N ASN A 97 -3.45 -8.88 -16.66
CA ASN A 97 -2.38 -7.92 -16.40
C ASN A 97 -2.60 -7.20 -15.05
N SER A 98 -1.52 -6.93 -14.29
CA SER A 98 -1.59 -6.35 -12.95
C SER A 98 -2.14 -4.92 -12.93
N ASP A 99 -1.87 -4.09 -13.94
CA ASP A 99 -2.44 -2.74 -14.06
C ASP A 99 -3.93 -2.78 -14.40
N ARG A 100 -4.36 -3.73 -15.24
CA ARG A 100 -5.79 -3.95 -15.51
C ARG A 100 -6.54 -4.38 -14.24
N ILE A 101 -5.97 -5.31 -13.47
CA ILE A 101 -6.53 -5.73 -12.18
C ILE A 101 -6.60 -4.53 -11.22
N ALA A 102 -5.53 -3.73 -11.12
CA ALA A 102 -5.52 -2.53 -10.27
C ALA A 102 -6.64 -1.55 -10.67
N THR A 103 -6.89 -1.41 -11.97
CA THR A 103 -7.99 -0.59 -12.49
C THR A 103 -9.36 -1.16 -12.10
N MET A 104 -9.58 -2.47 -12.27
CA MET A 104 -10.89 -3.11 -12.08
C MET A 104 -11.24 -3.44 -10.62
N THR A 105 -10.26 -3.62 -9.75
CA THR A 105 -10.51 -3.87 -8.32
C THR A 105 -11.24 -2.70 -7.68
N THR A 106 -12.02 -3.00 -6.65
CA THR A 106 -12.73 -2.00 -5.86
C THR A 106 -12.01 -1.63 -4.57
N ASN A 107 -12.41 -0.53 -3.95
CA ASN A 107 -11.98 -0.11 -2.64
C ASN A 107 -12.26 -1.20 -1.59
N ALA A 108 -13.46 -1.78 -1.64
CA ALA A 108 -13.87 -2.88 -0.77
C ALA A 108 -13.04 -4.16 -1.01
N ASN A 109 -12.55 -4.40 -2.25
CA ASN A 109 -11.65 -5.52 -2.48
C ASN A 109 -10.38 -5.42 -1.65
N TRP A 110 -9.81 -4.22 -1.57
CA TRP A 110 -8.62 -3.95 -0.78
C TRP A 110 -8.89 -4.00 0.71
N ASP A 111 -10.04 -3.52 1.18
CA ASP A 111 -10.42 -3.64 2.59
C ASP A 111 -10.53 -5.12 2.98
N ARG A 112 -11.20 -5.93 2.17
CA ARG A 112 -11.27 -7.39 2.36
C ARG A 112 -9.90 -8.05 2.34
N LEU A 113 -9.04 -7.72 1.38
CA LEU A 113 -7.68 -8.29 1.32
C LEU A 113 -6.86 -7.95 2.56
N PHE A 114 -6.94 -6.73 3.09
CA PHE A 114 -6.15 -6.32 4.25
C PHE A 114 -6.74 -6.76 5.60
N LEU A 115 -8.07 -6.91 5.70
CA LEU A 115 -8.77 -7.19 6.96
C LEU A 115 -9.16 -8.66 7.13
N GLU A 116 -9.42 -9.39 6.04
CA GLU A 116 -9.95 -10.76 6.05
C GLU A 116 -8.93 -11.77 5.51
N THR A 117 -7.63 -11.58 5.78
CA THR A 117 -6.57 -12.52 5.35
C THR A 117 -5.61 -12.93 6.46
N ASP A 118 -6.05 -12.90 7.73
CA ASP A 118 -5.23 -13.33 8.88
C ASP A 118 -3.83 -12.70 8.89
N TRP A 119 -3.76 -11.39 8.63
CA TRP A 119 -2.52 -10.61 8.51
C TRP A 119 -1.58 -10.96 7.34
N ILE A 120 -1.92 -11.93 6.49
CA ILE A 120 -1.08 -12.34 5.35
C ILE A 120 -0.80 -11.16 4.43
N VAL A 121 -1.83 -10.42 3.98
CA VAL A 121 -1.63 -9.26 3.08
C VAL A 121 -0.91 -8.10 3.75
N PRO A 122 -1.24 -7.68 5.00
CA PRO A 122 -0.45 -6.69 5.72
C PRO A 122 1.04 -7.04 5.83
N VAL A 123 1.38 -8.28 6.17
CA VAL A 123 2.78 -8.75 6.27
C VAL A 123 3.43 -8.83 4.89
N LEU A 124 2.70 -9.27 3.87
CA LEU A 124 3.18 -9.28 2.50
C LEU A 124 3.51 -7.87 2.00
N GLY A 125 2.70 -6.86 2.37
CA GLY A 125 2.97 -5.46 2.08
C GLY A 125 4.33 -5.01 2.62
N VAL A 126 4.66 -5.39 3.86
CA VAL A 126 5.98 -5.13 4.47
C VAL A 126 7.10 -5.82 3.68
N ARG A 127 6.94 -7.11 3.38
CA ARG A 127 7.94 -7.91 2.63
C ARG A 127 8.21 -7.33 1.25
N LEU A 128 7.16 -7.02 0.49
CA LEU A 128 7.27 -6.49 -0.86
C LEU A 128 7.86 -5.08 -0.85
N HIS A 129 7.38 -4.22 0.05
CA HIS A 129 7.96 -2.89 0.21
C HIS A 129 9.46 -2.97 0.53
N SER A 130 9.89 -3.87 1.44
CA SER A 130 11.31 -4.13 1.70
C SER A 130 12.07 -4.52 0.45
N ARG A 131 11.61 -5.54 -0.28
CA ARG A 131 12.26 -6.02 -1.51
C ARG A 131 12.45 -4.91 -2.54
N HIS A 132 11.39 -4.15 -2.84
CA HIS A 132 11.43 -3.07 -3.81
C HIS A 132 12.15 -1.80 -3.28
N SER A 133 12.31 -1.70 -1.96
CA SER A 133 13.03 -0.60 -1.32
C SER A 133 14.44 -1.01 -0.86
N GLY A 134 15.14 -1.83 -1.66
CA GLY A 134 16.55 -2.11 -1.42
C GLY A 134 16.81 -3.12 -0.31
N ASN A 135 15.82 -3.97 -0.02
CA ASN A 135 15.85 -5.08 0.94
C ASN A 135 16.27 -4.66 2.35
N TYR A 136 15.65 -3.60 2.87
CA TYR A 136 16.08 -2.98 4.13
C TYR A 136 15.85 -3.82 5.38
N LEU A 137 14.99 -4.85 5.32
CA LEU A 137 14.80 -5.79 6.43
C LEU A 137 15.90 -6.86 6.54
N ASN A 138 16.83 -6.93 5.59
CA ASN A 138 17.99 -7.79 5.71
C ASN A 138 19.02 -7.17 6.66
N MET A 139 18.84 -7.40 7.96
CA MET A 139 19.65 -6.84 9.04
C MET A 139 20.53 -7.92 9.67
N PRO A 140 21.86 -7.74 9.71
CA PRO A 140 22.75 -8.64 10.44
C PRO A 140 22.66 -8.40 11.95
N LEU A 141 23.21 -9.33 12.74
CA LEU A 141 23.33 -9.19 14.20
C LEU A 141 24.59 -8.44 14.64
N ASP A 142 25.43 -8.01 13.69
CA ASP A 142 26.66 -7.27 13.99
C ASP A 142 26.34 -5.85 14.47
N ALA A 143 26.82 -5.51 15.66
CA ALA A 143 26.54 -4.24 16.31
C ALA A 143 27.13 -3.03 15.55
N ALA A 144 28.29 -3.18 14.90
CA ALA A 144 28.89 -2.09 14.13
C ALA A 144 28.05 -1.78 12.87
N VAL A 145 27.56 -2.81 12.18
CA VAL A 145 26.67 -2.65 11.03
C VAL A 145 25.33 -2.05 11.45
N LEU A 146 24.72 -2.55 12.53
CA LEU A 146 23.42 -2.05 13.01
C LEU A 146 23.45 -0.55 13.36
N ASN A 147 24.56 -0.09 13.95
CA ASN A 147 24.76 1.31 14.36
C ASN A 147 25.22 2.24 13.23
N GLY A 148 25.68 1.68 12.11
CA GLY A 148 26.12 2.42 10.92
C GLY A 148 25.00 3.13 10.16
N SER A 149 25.26 3.42 8.89
CA SER A 149 24.31 4.07 7.97
C SER A 149 24.06 3.31 6.67
N ASP A 150 24.82 2.24 6.42
CA ASP A 150 24.72 1.46 5.21
C ASP A 150 23.60 0.42 5.27
N ARG A 151 23.42 -0.34 4.19
CA ARG A 151 22.45 -1.44 4.16
C ARG A 151 22.67 -2.38 5.35
N GLY A 152 21.58 -2.75 6.01
CA GLY A 152 21.61 -3.56 7.24
C GLY A 152 21.60 -2.73 8.52
N SER A 153 21.82 -1.42 8.46
CA SER A 153 21.71 -0.53 9.62
C SER A 153 20.27 -0.15 9.96
N ILE A 154 20.03 0.20 11.23
CA ILE A 154 18.75 0.74 11.69
C ILE A 154 18.41 2.05 10.96
N TYR A 155 19.42 2.88 10.68
CA TYR A 155 19.26 4.09 9.88
C TYR A 155 18.73 3.78 8.47
N PHE A 156 19.29 2.76 7.81
CA PHE A 156 18.90 2.38 6.45
C PHE A 156 17.43 1.92 6.41
N VAL A 157 16.97 1.18 7.41
CA VAL A 157 15.54 0.83 7.58
C VAL A 157 14.67 2.08 7.55
N GLY A 158 14.90 3.02 8.47
CA GLY A 158 14.09 4.25 8.55
C GLY A 158 14.15 5.09 7.26
N ARG A 159 15.32 5.18 6.64
CA ARG A 159 15.51 5.90 5.37
C ARG A 159 14.69 5.27 4.25
N ARG A 160 14.66 3.94 4.15
CA ARG A 160 13.94 3.26 3.06
C ARG A 160 12.45 3.18 3.27
N ILE A 161 11.97 3.18 4.51
CA ILE A 161 10.53 3.28 4.82
C ILE A 161 9.96 4.64 4.41
N SER A 162 10.68 5.73 4.74
CA SER A 162 10.18 7.10 4.53
C SER A 162 10.65 7.77 3.23
N GLY A 163 11.69 7.23 2.60
CA GLY A 163 12.43 7.92 1.54
C GLY A 163 13.33 9.06 2.03
N SER A 164 13.39 9.35 3.34
CA SER A 164 14.02 10.55 3.88
C SER A 164 15.26 10.25 4.73
N PRO A 165 16.45 10.83 4.42
CA PRO A 165 17.62 10.75 5.29
C PRO A 165 17.37 11.34 6.68
N ARG A 166 16.56 12.41 6.77
CA ARG A 166 16.18 13.02 8.05
C ARG A 166 15.41 12.04 8.92
N TYR A 167 14.45 11.35 8.33
CA TYR A 167 13.67 10.36 9.05
C TYR A 167 14.52 9.11 9.39
N GLY A 168 15.46 8.70 8.53
CA GLY A 168 16.41 7.63 8.88
C GLY A 168 17.20 7.93 10.17
N ARG A 169 17.66 9.18 10.35
CA ARG A 169 18.33 9.60 11.60
C ARG A 169 17.39 9.55 12.81
N LEU A 170 16.19 10.11 12.65
CA LEU A 170 15.17 10.10 13.70
C LEU A 170 14.78 8.67 14.10
N PHE A 171 14.57 7.80 13.12
CA PHE A 171 14.22 6.40 13.34
C PHE A 171 15.28 5.68 14.15
N ARG A 172 16.56 5.79 13.76
CA ARG A 172 17.68 5.23 14.54
C ARG A 172 17.67 5.75 15.98
N GLN A 173 17.53 7.07 16.15
CA GLN A 173 17.47 7.67 17.49
C GLN A 173 16.33 7.09 18.33
N ARG A 174 15.12 6.93 17.76
CA ARG A 174 13.97 6.36 18.48
C ARG A 174 14.16 4.90 18.82
N VAL A 175 14.73 4.09 17.93
CA VAL A 175 15.05 2.68 18.21
C VAL A 175 16.03 2.57 19.38
N MET A 176 17.11 3.35 19.36
CA MET A 176 18.08 3.35 20.47
C MET A 176 17.44 3.83 21.79
N GLN A 177 16.56 4.83 21.75
CA GLN A 177 15.80 5.25 22.94
C GLN A 177 14.93 4.12 23.50
N MET A 178 14.24 3.36 22.64
CA MET A 178 13.42 2.22 23.06
C MET A 178 14.27 1.09 23.63
N LEU A 179 15.39 0.75 22.98
CA LEU A 179 16.32 -0.27 23.48
C LEU A 179 16.91 0.10 24.84
N ASN A 180 17.31 1.37 25.01
CA ASN A 180 17.81 1.86 26.31
C ASN A 180 16.72 1.81 27.38
N ALA A 181 15.47 2.16 27.06
CA ALA A 181 14.37 2.07 28.02
C ALA A 181 14.09 0.61 28.44
N LEU A 182 14.15 -0.34 27.51
CA LEU A 182 14.00 -1.77 27.80
C LEU A 182 15.19 -2.32 28.61
N GLY A 183 16.42 -1.96 28.24
CA GLY A 183 17.63 -2.40 28.93
C GLY A 183 17.79 -1.80 30.34
N ASN A 184 17.36 -0.55 30.53
CA ASN A 184 17.39 0.12 31.82
C ASN A 184 16.17 -0.23 32.70
N GLY A 185 15.17 -0.93 32.15
CA GLY A 185 14.00 -1.44 32.88
C GLY A 185 14.27 -2.73 33.67
N ALA A 186 15.49 -3.27 33.62
CA ALA A 186 15.92 -4.38 34.46
C ALA A 186 16.32 -3.89 35.86
N THR A 187 15.35 -3.42 36.64
CA THR A 187 15.42 -3.41 38.11
C THR A 187 14.00 -3.31 38.72
N PRO A 188 13.40 -4.42 39.17
CA PRO A 188 12.67 -4.47 40.43
C PRO A 188 13.65 -4.49 41.62
#